data_AF-A0AAD4MCX6-F1
#
_entry.id   AF-A0AAD4MCX6-F1
#
_cell.length_a   1.000
_cell.length_b   1.000
_cell.length_c   1.000
_cell.angle_alpha   90.00
_cell.angle_beta   90.00
_cell.angle_gamma   90.00
#
_symmetry.space_group_name_H-M   'P 1'
#
loop_
_entity.id
_entity.type
_entity.pdbx_description
1 polymer ?
#
loop_
_entity_poly.entity_id
_entity_poly.type
_entity_poly.pdbx_seq_one_letter_code
_entity_poly.pdbx_strand_id
1 'polypeptide(L)'
;MFGTSWSLLLPSLHDLIPPFLLAVPKKKVSHSRKAMRSANKGLKDKQNLVHCPGCGSAKLAHHLCPRCYSSINRAWKAMTRSDDPAS
;
A
#
# COMPACT_ATOMS: atom_id res chain seq x y z
N MET A 1 -63.49 -3.00 22.96
CA MET A 1 -62.83 -1.78 23.49
C MET A 1 -61.81 -2.31 24.50
N PHE A 2 -60.50 -2.38 24.28
CA PHE A 2 -59.51 -1.57 23.56
C PHE A 2 -58.56 -2.58 22.86
N GLY A 3 -58.17 -2.42 21.58
CA GLY A 3 -57.16 -1.45 21.16
C GLY A 3 -55.86 -1.70 21.93
N THR A 4 -54.76 -2.24 21.40
CA THR A 4 -54.24 -2.17 20.03
C THR A 4 -53.15 -3.23 19.83
N SER A 5 -53.14 -3.79 18.63
CA SER A 5 -52.05 -4.47 17.95
C SER A 5 -50.64 -3.95 18.35
N TRP A 6 -49.88 -4.77 19.08
CA TRP A 6 -48.43 -4.62 19.22
C TRP A 6 -47.75 -5.33 18.04
N SER A 7 -47.99 -4.88 16.81
CA SER A 7 -47.39 -5.55 15.64
C SER A 7 -46.97 -4.61 14.51
N LEU A 8 -46.90 -3.30 14.73
CA LEU A 8 -46.58 -2.38 13.62
C LEU A 8 -45.70 -1.23 14.09
N LEU A 9 -44.39 -1.43 14.30
CA LEU A 9 -43.42 -0.34 14.05
C LEU A 9 -41.91 -0.66 14.07
N LEU A 10 -41.39 -1.86 13.78
CA LEU A 10 -39.92 -2.00 13.65
C LEU A 10 -39.37 -2.84 12.47
N PRO A 11 -39.99 -2.90 11.27
CA PRO A 11 -39.27 -3.48 10.13
C PRO A 11 -38.14 -2.55 9.62
N SER A 12 -38.21 -1.24 9.86
CA SER A 12 -37.27 -0.24 9.31
C SER A 12 -36.01 0.01 10.13
N LEU A 13 -35.95 -0.41 11.40
CA LEU A 13 -34.75 -0.19 12.22
C LEU A 13 -33.62 -1.17 11.86
N HIS A 14 -33.96 -2.38 11.42
CA HIS A 14 -32.99 -3.38 10.97
C HIS A 14 -32.32 -2.98 9.66
N ASP A 15 -33.02 -2.28 8.77
CA ASP A 15 -32.48 -1.77 7.49
C ASP A 15 -31.58 -0.53 7.66
N LEU A 16 -31.74 0.19 8.78
CA LEU A 16 -30.97 1.40 9.10
C LEU A 16 -29.67 1.11 9.86
N ILE A 17 -29.51 -0.10 10.39
CA ILE A 17 -28.29 -0.59 11.05
C ILE A 17 -27.43 -1.21 9.95
N PRO A 18 -26.41 -0.49 9.43
CA PRO A 18 -25.73 -0.99 8.26
C PRO A 18 -24.80 -2.13 8.72
N PRO A 19 -24.48 -3.09 7.83
CA PRO A 19 -23.76 -4.32 8.19
C PRO A 19 -22.40 -4.09 8.87
N PHE A 20 -21.87 -2.86 8.84
CA PHE A 20 -20.69 -2.46 9.60
C PHE A 20 -20.85 -2.55 11.12
N LEU A 21 -22.06 -2.35 11.68
CA LEU A 21 -22.29 -2.45 13.13
C LEU A 21 -22.23 -3.90 13.63
N LEU A 22 -22.59 -4.86 12.77
CA LEU A 22 -22.50 -6.29 13.06
C LEU A 22 -21.09 -6.85 12.79
N ALA A 23 -20.33 -6.22 11.88
CA ALA A 23 -18.99 -6.64 11.48
C ALA A 23 -17.87 -6.04 12.36
N VAL A 24 -18.07 -5.98 13.68
CA VAL A 24 -17.08 -5.44 14.63
C VAL A 24 -16.37 -6.58 15.38
N PRO A 25 -15.04 -6.49 15.61
CA PRO A 25 -14.32 -7.46 16.43
C PRO A 25 -14.93 -7.56 17.84
N LYS A 26 -15.48 -8.73 18.19
CA LYS A 26 -16.15 -8.92 19.48
C LYS A 26 -15.23 -8.78 20.68
N LYS A 27 -13.95 -9.11 20.54
CA LYS A 27 -12.93 -9.09 21.60
C LYS A 27 -11.56 -8.69 21.05
N LYS A 28 -10.74 -8.08 21.92
CA LYS A 28 -9.34 -7.77 21.63
C LYS A 28 -8.56 -9.08 21.42
N VAL A 29 -7.72 -9.12 20.39
CA VAL A 29 -6.90 -10.29 20.08
C VAL A 29 -5.71 -10.38 21.05
N SER A 30 -5.37 -11.58 21.52
CA SER A 30 -4.21 -11.78 22.40
C SER A 30 -2.88 -11.48 21.70
N HIS A 31 -1.85 -11.13 22.48
CA HIS A 31 -0.51 -10.86 21.96
C HIS A 31 0.05 -12.02 21.13
N SER A 32 -0.07 -13.26 21.64
CA SER A 32 0.37 -14.47 20.93
C SER A 32 -0.34 -14.65 19.58
N ARG A 33 -1.67 -14.51 19.53
CA ARG A 33 -2.45 -14.61 18.27
C ARG A 33 -2.15 -13.48 17.29
N LYS A 34 -1.75 -12.29 17.76
CA LYS A 34 -1.26 -11.21 16.90
C LYS A 34 0.11 -11.56 16.32
N ALA A 35 1.05 -12.02 17.16
CA ALA A 35 2.42 -12.36 16.77
C ALA A 35 2.47 -13.52 15.75
N MET A 36 1.70 -14.60 15.99
CA MET A 36 1.61 -15.73 15.05
C MET A 36 1.10 -15.29 13.67
N ARG A 37 0.14 -14.37 13.61
CA ARG A 37 -0.36 -13.83 12.33
C ARG A 37 0.65 -12.93 11.61
N SER A 38 1.56 -12.27 12.34
CA SER A 38 2.61 -11.43 11.73
C SER A 38 3.87 -12.21 11.35
N ALA A 39 4.11 -13.38 11.94
CA ALA A 39 5.33 -14.16 11.73
C ALA A 39 5.59 -14.50 10.25
N ASN A 40 4.53 -14.78 9.49
CA ASN A 40 4.64 -15.15 8.07
C ASN A 40 4.86 -13.95 7.13
N LYS A 41 4.98 -12.72 7.65
CA LYS A 41 5.12 -11.48 6.87
C LYS A 41 6.56 -10.94 6.84
N GLY A 42 7.56 -11.83 7.01
CA GLY A 42 8.97 -11.45 6.93
C GLY A 42 9.36 -10.94 5.54
N LEU A 43 10.34 -10.04 5.49
CA LEU A 43 10.92 -9.59 4.23
C LEU A 43 11.71 -10.74 3.60
N LYS A 44 11.42 -11.03 2.34
CA LYS A 44 12.17 -12.05 1.57
C LYS A 44 13.45 -11.45 1.03
N ASP A 45 14.54 -12.21 1.12
CA ASP A 45 15.82 -11.80 0.55
C ASP A 45 15.76 -11.70 -0.97
N LYS A 46 16.37 -10.65 -1.51
CA LYS A 46 16.42 -10.42 -2.96
C LYS A 46 17.71 -11.00 -3.52
N GLN A 47 17.60 -12.09 -4.30
CA GLN A 47 18.73 -12.72 -4.99
C GLN A 47 19.05 -12.06 -6.35
N ASN A 48 18.18 -11.17 -6.83
CA ASN A 48 18.28 -10.57 -8.16
C ASN A 48 19.17 -9.31 -8.20
N LEU A 49 20.30 -9.32 -7.50
CA LEU A 49 21.27 -8.22 -7.48
C LEU A 49 22.43 -8.56 -8.41
N VAL A 50 22.70 -7.68 -9.38
CA VAL A 50 23.79 -7.82 -10.35
C VAL A 50 24.62 -6.55 -10.38
N HIS A 51 25.88 -6.65 -10.79
CA HIS A 51 26.74 -5.48 -10.96
C HIS A 51 26.38 -4.69 -12.23
N CYS A 52 26.42 -3.37 -12.16
CA CYS A 52 26.24 -2.51 -13.33
C CYS A 52 27.51 -2.52 -14.20
N PRO A 53 27.41 -2.73 -15.52
CA PRO A 53 28.57 -2.75 -16.42
C PRO A 53 29.24 -1.38 -16.60
N GLY A 54 28.53 -0.27 -16.33
CA GLY A 54 29.10 1.08 -16.48
C GLY A 54 29.83 1.60 -15.25
N CYS A 55 29.30 1.35 -14.05
CA CYS A 55 29.82 1.96 -12.80
C CYS A 55 30.08 0.97 -11.66
N GLY A 56 29.89 -0.33 -11.88
CA GLY A 56 30.18 -1.38 -10.90
C GLY A 56 29.23 -1.50 -9.70
N SER A 57 28.35 -0.53 -9.42
CA SER A 57 27.39 -0.67 -8.30
C SER A 57 26.41 -1.82 -8.51
N ALA A 58 25.97 -2.40 -7.40
CA ALA A 58 24.82 -3.30 -7.36
C ALA A 58 23.57 -2.61 -7.90
N LYS A 59 22.87 -3.29 -8.81
CA LYS A 59 21.58 -2.91 -9.37
C LYS A 59 20.67 -4.13 -9.37
N LEU A 60 19.36 -3.92 -9.52
CA LEU A 60 18.41 -5.00 -9.68
C LEU A 60 18.50 -5.57 -11.12
N ALA A 61 18.40 -6.90 -11.26
CA ALA A 61 18.36 -7.55 -12.57
C ALA A 61 17.18 -7.01 -13.40
N HIS A 62 17.38 -6.79 -14.71
CA HIS A 62 16.41 -6.16 -15.63
C HIS A 62 16.05 -4.70 -15.35
N HIS A 63 16.67 -4.04 -14.37
CA HIS A 63 16.50 -2.60 -14.14
C HIS A 63 17.71 -1.79 -14.61
N LEU A 64 17.44 -0.53 -14.98
CA LEU A 64 18.46 0.48 -15.21
C LEU A 64 19.18 0.81 -13.90
N CYS A 65 20.48 1.10 -13.97
CA CYS A 65 21.23 1.47 -12.79
C CYS A 65 20.79 2.88 -12.31
N PRO A 66 20.37 3.04 -11.04
CA PRO A 66 19.89 4.34 -10.55
C PRO A 66 20.98 5.41 -10.56
N ARG A 67 22.25 5.03 -10.31
CA ARG A 67 23.38 5.96 -10.33
C ARG A 67 23.69 6.49 -11.72
N CYS A 68 23.92 5.60 -12.69
CA CYS A 68 24.20 6.00 -14.07
C CYS A 68 23.03 6.78 -14.68
N TYR A 69 21.80 6.32 -14.44
CA TYR A 69 20.63 7.03 -14.94
C TYR A 69 20.53 8.44 -14.37
N SER A 70 20.78 8.62 -13.07
CA SER A 70 20.74 9.96 -12.45
C SER A 70 21.81 10.89 -13.03
N SER A 71 23.04 10.41 -13.23
CA SER A 71 24.11 11.25 -13.79
C SER A 71 23.82 11.66 -15.24
N ILE A 72 23.40 10.71 -16.08
CA ILE A 72 23.07 10.96 -17.49
C ILE A 72 21.88 11.91 -17.60
N ASN A 73 20.82 11.66 -16.84
CA ASN A 73 19.62 12.50 -16.87
C ASN A 73 19.90 13.93 -16.39
N ARG A 74 20.79 14.12 -15.41
CA ARG A 74 21.22 15.46 -14.98
C ARG A 74 22.01 16.19 -16.06
N ALA A 75 22.92 15.49 -16.74
CA ALA A 75 23.68 16.05 -17.85
C ALA A 75 22.74 16.47 -19.00
N TRP A 76 21.79 15.62 -19.39
CA TRP A 76 20.80 15.94 -20.42
C TRP A 76 19.97 17.16 -20.06
N LYS A 77 19.47 17.25 -18.82
CA LYS A 77 18.72 18.42 -18.35
C LYS A 77 19.55 19.71 -18.31
N ALA A 78 20.86 19.62 -18.08
CA ALA A 78 21.74 20.77 -18.10
C ALA A 78 21.93 21.30 -19.53
N MET A 79 22.09 20.39 -20.51
CA MET A 79 22.21 20.76 -21.92
C MET A 79 20.90 21.34 -22.46
N THR A 80 19.75 20.73 -22.17
CA THR A 80 18.47 21.28 -22.65
C THR A 80 18.23 22.70 -22.15
N ARG A 81 18.64 23.01 -20.91
CA ARG A 81 18.50 24.34 -20.32
C ARG A 81 19.38 25.40 -20.96
N SER A 82 20.56 25.05 -21.50
CA SER A 82 21.39 26.02 -22.20
C SER A 82 20.87 26.34 -23.59
N ASP A 83 20.11 25.42 -24.18
CA ASP A 83 19.62 25.53 -25.56
C ASP A 83 18.22 26.18 -25.63
N ASP A 84 17.58 26.44 -24.49
CA ASP A 84 16.29 27.10 -24.40
C ASP A 84 16.45 28.63 -24.61
N PRO A 85 15.96 29.23 -25.71
CA PRO A 85 16.19 30.64 -26.05
C PRO A 85 15.43 31.65 -25.16
N ALA A 86 14.79 31.17 -24.10
CA ALA A 86 13.96 31.96 -23.18
C ALA A 86 14.47 31.94 -21.73
N SER A 87 15.67 31.42 -21.47
CA SER A 87 16.36 31.50 -20.16
C SER A 87 17.41 32.60 -20.14
#